data_AF-A0A2E8FLD8-F1
#
_entry.id   AF-A0A2E8FLD8-F1
#
_cell.length_a   1.000
_cell.length_b   1.000
_cell.length_c   1.000
_cell.angle_alpha   90.00
_cell.angle_beta   90.00
_cell.angle_gamma   90.00
#
_symmetry.space_group_name_H-M   'P 1'
#
loop_
_entity.id
_entity.type
_entity.pdbx_description
1 polymer ?
#
loop_
_entity_poly.entity_id
_entity_poly.type
_entity_poly.pdbx_seq_one_letter_code
_entity_poly.pdbx_strand_id
1 'polypeptide(L)'
;MSVDPDRLWSHVERLASEPRPAQTRILESCRAYVTDHLESAGCRVERCRFVVGDGRERLEGVNLVACWPERFDPGGPRLVVGAHLDSCPETPGADDNASAVAALLEIA
;
A
#
# COMPACT_ATOMS: atom_id res chain seq x y z
N MET A 1 -19.01 2.85 -10.60
CA MET A 1 -17.81 2.63 -11.43
C MET A 1 -17.60 1.14 -11.54
N SER A 2 -17.23 0.64 -12.72
CA SER A 2 -16.71 -0.71 -12.89
C SER A 2 -15.21 -0.69 -12.62
N VAL A 3 -14.68 -1.78 -12.07
CA VAL A 3 -13.23 -2.02 -11.98
C VAL A 3 -12.63 -2.01 -13.38
N ASP A 4 -11.55 -1.26 -13.57
CA ASP A 4 -10.81 -1.18 -14.83
C ASP A 4 -9.57 -2.11 -14.82
N PRO A 5 -9.56 -3.18 -15.63
CA PRO A 5 -8.42 -4.10 -15.71
C PRO A 5 -7.09 -3.44 -16.12
N ASP A 6 -7.14 -2.42 -16.98
CA ASP A 6 -5.93 -1.76 -17.47
C ASP A 6 -5.29 -0.90 -16.38
N ARG A 7 -6.12 -0.29 -15.51
CA ARG A 7 -5.65 0.42 -14.32
C ARG A 7 -5.03 -0.54 -13.31
N LEU A 8 -5.68 -1.68 -13.05
CA LEU A 8 -5.13 -2.72 -12.17
C LEU A 8 -3.75 -3.19 -12.67
N TRP A 9 -3.64 -3.50 -13.97
CA TRP A 9 -2.39 -3.94 -14.57
C TRP A 9 -1.30 -2.87 -14.44
N SER A 10 -1.62 -1.61 -14.72
CA SER A 10 -0.69 -0.48 -14.58
C SER A 10 -0.14 -0.32 -13.16
N HIS A 11 -1.00 -0.52 -12.14
CA HIS A 11 -0.57 -0.52 -10.74
C HIS A 11 0.41 -1.67 -10.43
N VAL A 12 0.11 -2.88 -10.92
CA VAL A 12 0.99 -4.05 -10.74
C VAL A 12 2.34 -3.82 -11.42
N GLU A 13 2.36 -3.36 -12.68
CA GLU A 13 3.60 -3.06 -13.40
C GLU A 13 4.43 -2.00 -12.68
N ARG A 14 3.80 -0.93 -12.18
CA ARG A 14 4.50 0.13 -11.47
C ARG A 14 5.15 -0.38 -10.18
N LEU A 15 4.41 -1.15 -9.39
CA LEU A 15 4.85 -1.63 -8.09
C LEU A 15 5.85 -2.78 -8.22
N ALA A 16 5.62 -3.71 -9.14
CA ALA A 16 6.43 -4.92 -9.34
C ALA A 16 7.50 -4.76 -10.43
N SER A 17 7.93 -3.53 -10.70
CA SER A 17 9.05 -3.25 -11.60
C SER A 17 10.39 -3.76 -11.04
N GLU A 18 10.56 -3.71 -9.71
CA GLU A 18 11.73 -4.20 -8.97
C GLU A 18 11.29 -4.75 -7.60
N PRO A 19 12.09 -5.62 -6.94
CA PRO A 19 11.83 -6.03 -5.56
C PRO A 19 11.72 -4.82 -4.61
N ARG A 20 10.78 -4.91 -3.65
CA ARG A 20 10.49 -3.87 -2.66
C ARG A 20 10.79 -4.30 -1.20
N PRO A 21 12.01 -4.76 -0.84
CA PRO A 21 12.30 -5.14 0.54
C PRO A 21 12.12 -4.01 1.55
N ALA A 22 11.90 -4.41 2.80
CA ALA A 22 11.88 -3.49 3.94
C ALA A 22 13.11 -2.56 3.94
N GLN A 23 12.90 -1.31 4.37
CA GLN A 23 13.94 -0.28 4.50
C GLN A 23 14.70 0.11 3.21
N THR A 24 14.19 -0.28 2.04
CA THR A 24 14.76 0.14 0.75
C THR A 24 14.16 1.46 0.25
N ARG A 25 14.91 2.18 -0.59
CA ARG A 25 14.40 3.36 -1.31
C ARG A 25 13.30 3.01 -2.30
N ILE A 26 13.32 1.80 -2.87
CA ILE A 26 12.29 1.32 -3.79
C ILE A 26 10.95 1.18 -3.06
N LEU A 27 10.93 0.54 -1.89
CA LEU A 27 9.71 0.45 -1.07
C LEU A 27 9.21 1.84 -0.66
N GLU A 28 10.10 2.78 -0.36
CA GLU A 28 9.69 4.16 -0.06
C GLU A 28 9.10 4.89 -1.27
N SER A 29 9.65 4.69 -2.49
CA SER A 29 9.05 5.19 -3.72
C SER A 29 7.65 4.60 -3.96
N CYS A 30 7.46 3.32 -3.65
CA CYS A 30 6.15 2.68 -3.74
C CYS A 30 5.17 3.24 -2.71
N ARG A 31 5.61 3.57 -1.50
CA ARG A 31 4.76 4.25 -0.51
C ARG A 31 4.31 5.62 -1.01
N ALA A 32 5.21 6.40 -1.61
CA ALA A 32 4.85 7.70 -2.18
C ALA A 32 3.80 7.55 -3.29
N TYR A 33 4.00 6.60 -4.21
CA TYR A 33 3.04 6.29 -5.26
C TYR A 33 1.65 5.93 -4.71
N VAL A 34 1.60 5.02 -3.72
CA VAL A 34 0.34 4.61 -3.09
C VAL A 34 -0.32 5.77 -2.34
N THR A 35 0.45 6.59 -1.61
CA THR A 35 -0.04 7.80 -0.96
C THR A 35 -0.69 8.75 -1.98
N ASP A 36 0.00 9.08 -3.07
CA ASP A 36 -0.50 10.02 -4.08
C ASP A 36 -1.82 9.53 -4.69
N HIS A 37 -1.95 8.24 -4.96
CA HIS A 37 -3.17 7.65 -5.49
C HIS A 37 -4.32 7.68 -4.47
N LEU A 38 -4.07 7.33 -3.21
CA LEU A 38 -5.09 7.36 -2.16
C LEU A 38 -5.55 8.80 -1.86
N GLU A 39 -4.63 9.75 -1.81
CA GLU A 39 -4.96 11.18 -1.62
C GLU A 39 -5.72 11.75 -2.81
N SER A 40 -5.38 11.36 -4.04
CA SER A 40 -6.13 11.71 -5.25
C SER A 40 -7.56 11.15 -5.24
N ALA A 41 -7.79 10.03 -4.55
CA ALA A 41 -9.12 9.46 -4.29
C ALA A 41 -9.85 10.11 -3.10
N GLY A 42 -9.30 11.19 -2.53
CA GLY A 42 -9.90 11.94 -1.43
C GLY A 42 -9.67 11.32 -0.04
N CYS A 43 -8.75 10.36 0.10
CA CYS A 43 -8.34 9.88 1.41
C CYS A 43 -7.41 10.88 2.09
N ARG A 44 -7.43 10.89 3.42
CA ARG A 44 -6.31 11.36 4.24
C ARG A 44 -5.44 10.16 4.61
N VAL A 45 -4.15 10.21 4.26
CA VAL A 45 -3.20 9.14 4.53
C VAL A 45 -2.34 9.48 5.75
N GLU A 46 -2.32 8.58 6.74
CA GLU A 46 -1.41 8.64 7.87
C GLU A 46 -0.25 7.64 7.68
N ARG A 47 0.97 8.06 8.03
CA ARG A 47 2.16 7.20 8.02
C ARG A 47 2.46 6.70 9.43
N CYS A 48 2.05 5.47 9.72
CA CYS A 48 2.23 4.86 11.04
C CYS A 48 3.56 4.11 11.07
N ARG A 49 4.57 4.71 11.70
CA ARG A 49 5.91 4.12 11.86
C ARG A 49 5.89 3.05 12.95
N PHE A 50 6.65 1.97 12.75
CA PHE A 50 6.83 0.92 13.73
C PHE A 50 8.23 0.30 13.63
N VAL A 51 8.60 -0.48 14.64
CA VAL A 51 9.86 -1.20 14.72
C VAL A 51 9.55 -2.64 15.08
N VAL A 52 10.13 -3.59 14.34
CA VAL A 52 10.02 -5.04 14.63
C VAL A 52 11.43 -5.58 14.86
N GLY A 53 11.59 -6.45 15.85
CA GLY A 53 12.86 -7.12 16.08
C GLY A 53 12.76 -8.17 17.17
N ASP A 54 13.64 -9.17 17.11
CA ASP A 54 13.75 -10.27 18.07
C ASP A 54 15.03 -10.17 18.94
N GLY A 55 15.74 -9.05 18.85
CA GLY A 55 17.01 -8.80 19.53
C GLY A 55 18.24 -9.13 18.70
N ARG A 56 18.11 -9.82 17.56
CA ARG A 56 19.21 -10.06 16.60
C ARG A 56 19.11 -9.14 15.39
N GLU A 57 17.90 -8.87 14.95
CA GLU A 57 17.62 -7.91 13.88
C GLU A 57 16.57 -6.89 14.33
N ARG A 58 16.68 -5.67 13.79
CA ARG A 58 15.75 -4.56 14.04
C ARG A 58 15.38 -3.93 12.72
N LEU A 59 14.15 -4.16 12.29
CA LEU A 59 13.57 -3.59 11.07
C LEU A 59 12.69 -2.41 11.43
N GLU A 60 12.82 -1.33 10.65
CA GLU A 60 11.94 -0.17 10.73
C GLU A 60 10.93 -0.22 9.59
N GLY A 61 9.66 -0.03 9.92
CA GLY A 61 8.54 -0.14 8.99
C GLY A 61 7.62 1.07 9.03
N VAL A 62 6.85 1.23 7.96
CA VAL A 62 5.81 2.25 7.85
C VAL A 62 4.59 1.63 7.19
N ASN A 63 3.47 1.66 7.91
CA ASN A 63 2.15 1.38 7.36
C ASN A 63 1.53 2.68 6.83
N LEU A 64 0.82 2.59 5.71
CA LEU A 64 -0.04 3.67 5.21
C LEU A 64 -1.47 3.37 5.64
N VAL A 65 -2.06 4.27 6.42
CA VAL A 65 -3.45 4.15 6.88
C VAL A 65 -4.25 5.27 6.23
N ALA A 66 -5.08 4.90 5.25
CA ALA A 66 -5.95 5.82 4.54
C ALA A 66 -7.36 5.80 5.11
N CYS A 67 -7.94 6.98 5.31
CA CYS A 67 -9.32 7.15 5.73
C CYS A 67 -10.02 8.24 4.92
N TRP A 68 -11.30 8.08 4.64
CA TRP A 68 -12.11 9.16 4.10
C TRP A 68 -12.76 9.96 5.24
N PRO A 69 -12.27 11.17 5.57
CA PRO A 69 -12.71 11.90 6.75
C PRO A 69 -14.19 12.32 6.69
N GLU A 70 -14.72 12.59 5.50
CA GLU A 70 -16.06 13.18 5.30
C GLU A 70 -17.02 12.27 4.51
N ARG A 71 -16.56 11.10 4.07
CA ARG A 71 -17.36 10.17 3.25
C ARG A 71 -18.26 9.25 4.07
N PHE A 72 -17.93 9.00 5.34
CA PHE A 72 -18.60 8.02 6.20
C PHE A 72 -18.86 8.56 7.61
N ASP A 73 -19.97 8.12 8.23
CA ASP A 73 -20.33 8.44 9.61
C ASP A 73 -19.21 8.04 10.59
N PRO A 74 -18.69 8.97 11.41
CA PRO A 74 -17.72 8.68 12.45
C PRO A 74 -18.15 7.62 13.48
N GLY A 75 -19.45 7.55 13.79
CA GLY A 75 -20.02 6.60 14.77
C GLY A 75 -20.52 5.29 14.17
N GLY A 76 -20.46 5.15 12.85
CA GLY A 76 -20.91 3.95 12.13
C GLY A 76 -19.89 2.80 12.14
N PRO A 77 -20.31 1.60 11.70
CA PRO A 77 -19.39 0.47 11.52
C PRO A 77 -18.29 0.82 10.51
N ARG A 78 -17.09 0.28 10.73
CA ARG A 78 -15.93 0.47 9.85
C ARG A 78 -15.62 -0.82 9.09
N LEU A 79 -15.34 -0.69 7.79
CA LEU A 79 -14.71 -1.73 6.98
C LEU A 79 -13.23 -1.37 6.82
N VAL A 80 -12.34 -2.33 7.08
CA VAL A 80 -10.91 -2.18 6.86
C VAL A 80 -10.50 -3.16 5.77
N VAL A 81 -9.84 -2.64 4.73
CA VAL A 81 -9.23 -3.41 3.64
C VAL A 81 -7.73 -3.17 3.70
N GLY A 82 -6.93 -4.24 3.55
CA GLY A 82 -5.48 -4.15 3.67
C GLY A 82 -4.76 -5.03 2.66
N ALA A 83 -3.56 -4.60 2.30
CA ALA A 83 -2.59 -5.32 1.48
C ALA A 83 -1.19 -4.93 1.97
N HIS A 84 -0.26 -5.88 2.11
CA HIS A 84 1.13 -5.51 2.37
C HIS A 84 1.80 -5.03 1.07
N LEU A 85 2.73 -4.09 1.23
CA LEU A 85 3.34 -3.36 0.11
C LEU A 85 4.76 -3.82 -0.19
N ASP A 86 5.47 -4.31 0.81
CA ASP A 86 6.81 -4.86 0.67
C ASP A 86 6.82 -6.19 -0.08
N SER A 87 7.99 -6.58 -0.57
CA SER A 87 8.24 -7.91 -1.14
C SER A 87 9.55 -8.47 -0.61
N CYS A 88 9.75 -9.78 -0.76
CA CYS A 88 11.05 -10.39 -0.54
C CYS A 88 12.08 -9.90 -1.58
N PRO A 89 13.38 -9.86 -1.25
CA PRO A 89 14.42 -9.39 -2.17
C PRO A 89 14.58 -10.25 -3.43
N GLU A 90 14.14 -11.50 -3.40
CA GLU A 90 14.26 -12.46 -4.50
C GLU A 90 13.18 -12.31 -5.58
N THR A 91 12.14 -11.50 -5.32
CA THR A 91 10.99 -11.38 -6.22
C THR A 91 10.49 -9.93 -6.32
N PRO A 92 10.07 -9.49 -7.52
CA PRO A 92 9.35 -8.24 -7.67
C PRO A 92 7.97 -8.25 -6.97
N GLY A 93 7.45 -9.40 -6.54
CA GLY A 93 6.24 -9.48 -5.75
C GLY A 93 4.99 -8.96 -6.49
N ALA A 94 4.80 -9.41 -7.74
CA ALA A 94 3.65 -9.03 -8.57
C ALA A 94 2.34 -9.60 -8.01
N ASP A 95 2.29 -10.91 -7.78
CA ASP A 95 1.15 -11.54 -7.12
C ASP A 95 1.22 -11.38 -5.59
N ASP A 96 2.42 -11.43 -5.02
CA ASP A 96 2.70 -11.28 -3.59
C ASP A 96 3.53 -10.00 -3.32
N ASN A 97 2.92 -8.83 -3.18
CA ASN A 97 1.47 -8.59 -3.10
C ASN A 97 1.03 -7.31 -3.83
N ALA A 98 1.69 -6.97 -4.95
CA ALA A 98 1.32 -5.80 -5.75
C ALA A 98 -0.10 -5.94 -6.34
N SER A 99 -0.56 -7.16 -6.64
CA SER A 99 -1.91 -7.44 -7.13
C SER A 99 -3.00 -6.98 -6.16
N ALA A 100 -2.86 -7.27 -4.86
CA ALA A 100 -3.83 -6.83 -3.86
C ALA A 100 -3.73 -5.32 -3.58
N VAL A 101 -2.54 -4.73 -3.68
CA VAL A 101 -2.39 -3.26 -3.60
C VAL A 101 -3.11 -2.60 -4.78
N ALA A 102 -2.98 -3.14 -6.00
CA ALA A 102 -3.71 -2.64 -7.16
C ALA A 102 -5.23 -2.71 -6.96
N ALA A 103 -5.74 -3.84 -6.46
CA ALA A 103 -7.16 -3.98 -6.12
C ALA A 103 -7.62 -2.98 -5.06
N LEU A 104 -6.81 -2.73 -4.03
CA LEU A 104 -7.09 -1.74 -2.99
C LEU A 104 -7.17 -0.32 -3.58
N LEU A 105 -6.24 0.05 -4.47
CA LEU A 105 -6.24 1.37 -5.13
C LEU A 105 -7.45 1.57 -6.05
N GLU A 106 -7.96 0.52 -6.68
CA GLU A 106 -9.13 0.60 -7.57
C GLU A 106 -10.47 0.70 -6.79
N ILE A 107 -10.49 0.25 -5.53
CA ILE A 107 -11.66 0.36 -4.64
C ILE A 107 -11.73 1.75 -3.96
N ALA A 108 -10.61 2.48 -3.88
CA ALA A 108 -10.52 3.76 -3.18
C ALA A 108 -11.28 4.89 -3.91
#